data_AF-L0ABH0-F1
#
_entry.id   AF-L0ABH0-F1
#
_cell.length_a   1.000
_cell.length_b   1.000
_cell.length_c   1.000
_cell.angle_alpha   90.00
_cell.angle_beta   90.00
_cell.angle_gamma   90.00
#
_symmetry.space_group_name_H-M   'P 1'
#
loop_
_entity.id
_entity.type
_entity.pdbx_description
1 polymer ?
#
loop_
_entity_poly.entity_id
_entity_poly.type
_entity_poly.pdbx_seq_one_letter_code
_entity_poly.pdbx_strand_id
1 'polypeptide(L)'
;MQRLMTKYVHLLGKESRQKIIEILADERGVRELANELDITPAAVSKYLSGLTHPSDLVIERAIKIANEDEIRKIAKIVEEEFIEGLTSFVEWSVDKGVLDTRFYRRLNDITAKVGLVTLSQRDLNAS
;
A
#
# COMPACT_ATOMS: atom_id res chain seq x y z
N MET A 1 -2.43 -19.68 -14.00
CA MET A 1 -3.33 -18.58 -13.58
C MET A 1 -2.46 -17.34 -13.39
N GLN A 2 -2.43 -16.45 -14.40
CA GLN A 2 -1.70 -15.17 -14.27
C GLN A 2 -2.40 -14.37 -13.15
N ARG A 3 -1.68 -14.17 -12.05
CA ARG A 3 -2.12 -13.34 -10.92
C ARG A 3 -2.45 -11.95 -11.46
N LEU A 4 -3.64 -11.45 -11.16
CA LEU A 4 -3.95 -10.03 -11.29
C LEU A 4 -2.86 -9.24 -10.58
N MET A 5 -2.06 -8.48 -11.33
CA MET A 5 -1.27 -7.40 -10.73
C MET A 5 -2.21 -6.57 -9.88
N THR A 6 -1.89 -6.41 -8.60
CA THR A 6 -2.76 -5.62 -7.74
C THR A 6 -2.54 -4.16 -8.10
N LYS A 7 -3.45 -3.56 -8.88
CA LYS A 7 -3.29 -2.20 -9.46
C LYS A 7 -2.79 -1.15 -8.46
N TYR A 8 -3.15 -1.32 -7.19
CA TYR A 8 -2.74 -0.41 -6.13
C TYR A 8 -1.22 -0.46 -5.86
N VAL A 9 -0.56 -1.62 -6.02
CA VAL A 9 0.91 -1.76 -5.84
C VAL A 9 1.64 -0.90 -6.85
N HIS A 10 1.16 -0.86 -8.09
CA HIS A 10 1.73 -0.02 -9.14
C HIS A 10 1.66 1.47 -8.81
N LEU A 11 0.65 1.89 -8.05
CA LEU A 11 0.46 3.27 -7.62
C LEU A 11 1.35 3.67 -6.43
N LEU A 12 2.01 2.72 -5.76
CA LEU A 12 2.87 3.04 -4.63
C LEU A 12 4.14 3.76 -5.09
N GLY A 13 4.40 4.90 -4.47
CA GLY A 13 5.63 5.65 -4.63
C GLY A 13 6.87 4.91 -4.12
N LYS A 14 8.02 5.45 -4.48
CA LYS A 14 9.35 4.92 -4.14
C LYS A 14 9.56 4.78 -2.63
N GLU A 15 9.09 5.76 -1.87
CA GLU A 15 9.22 5.80 -0.41
C GLU A 15 8.35 4.74 0.26
N SER A 16 7.06 4.66 -0.10
CA SER A 16 6.15 3.64 0.43
C SER A 16 6.64 2.23 0.16
N ARG A 17 7.19 1.98 -1.04
CA ARG A 17 7.82 0.69 -1.37
C ARG A 17 9.01 0.37 -0.47
N GLN A 18 9.84 1.36 -0.17
CA GLN A 18 10.97 1.19 0.74
C GLN A 18 10.49 0.88 2.16
N LYS A 19 9.53 1.65 2.69
CA LYS A 19 8.96 1.44 4.04
C LYS A 19 8.35 0.04 4.20
N ILE A 20 7.73 -0.50 3.15
CA ILE A 20 7.23 -1.88 3.17
C ILE A 20 8.37 -2.88 3.39
N ILE A 21 9.51 -2.71 2.70
CA ILE A 21 10.68 -3.59 2.89
C ILE A 21 11.30 -3.40 4.28
N GLU A 22 11.32 -2.17 4.80
CA GLU A 22 11.79 -1.88 6.16
C GLU A 22 10.98 -2.64 7.20
N ILE A 23 9.63 -2.61 7.12
CA ILE A 23 8.75 -3.35 8.03
C ILE A 23 9.11 -4.84 8.11
N LEU A 24 9.29 -5.48 6.94
CA LEU A 24 9.61 -6.91 6.89
C LEU A 24 11.05 -7.20 7.35
N ALA A 25 11.97 -6.28 7.06
CA ALA A 25 13.38 -6.44 7.43
C ALA A 25 13.59 -6.29 8.95
N ASP A 26 12.75 -5.51 9.63
CA ASP A 26 12.84 -5.30 11.07
C ASP A 26 12.58 -6.59 11.87
N GLU A 27 11.68 -7.46 11.41
CA GLU A 27 11.38 -8.72 12.12
C GLU A 27 12.37 -9.85 11.79
N ARG A 28 12.87 -9.91 10.55
CA ARG A 28 13.62 -11.07 10.02
C ARG A 28 15.11 -10.79 9.78
N GLY A 29 15.45 -9.53 9.58
CA GLY A 29 16.76 -9.12 9.08
C GLY A 29 16.97 -9.37 7.58
N VAL A 30 18.03 -8.77 7.05
CA VAL A 30 18.31 -8.68 5.60
C VAL A 30 18.42 -10.05 4.91
N ARG A 31 19.09 -11.03 5.54
CA ARG A 31 19.37 -12.33 4.91
C ARG A 31 18.13 -13.19 4.78
N GLU A 32 17.34 -13.28 5.84
CA GLU A 32 16.11 -14.08 5.86
C GLU A 32 15.08 -13.47 4.89
N LEU A 33 14.89 -12.15 4.95
CA LEU A 33 13.99 -11.48 4.02
C LEU A 33 14.39 -11.67 2.55
N ALA A 34 15.69 -11.62 2.24
CA ALA A 34 16.16 -11.85 0.88
C ALA A 34 15.82 -13.26 0.37
N ASN A 35 15.95 -14.28 1.23
CA ASN A 35 15.59 -15.66 0.89
C ASN A 35 14.09 -15.79 0.62
N GLU A 36 13.24 -15.22 1.47
CA GLU A 36 11.78 -15.30 1.32
C GLU A 36 11.26 -14.51 0.11
N LEU A 37 11.90 -13.39 -0.21
CA LEU A 37 11.59 -12.59 -1.40
C LEU A 37 12.21 -13.16 -2.69
N ASP A 38 13.05 -14.20 -2.59
CA ASP A 38 13.79 -14.80 -3.71
C ASP A 38 14.60 -13.72 -4.47
N ILE A 39 15.42 -12.98 -3.72
CA ILE A 39 16.36 -11.95 -4.20
C ILE A 39 17.68 -12.02 -3.44
N THR A 40 18.66 -11.22 -3.84
CA THR A 40 19.95 -11.18 -3.13
C THR A 40 19.88 -10.30 -1.88
N PRO A 41 20.63 -10.62 -0.80
CA PRO A 41 20.78 -9.74 0.36
C PRO A 41 21.24 -8.33 -0.02
N ALA A 42 22.10 -8.21 -1.03
CA ALA A 42 22.54 -6.93 -1.56
C ALA A 42 21.39 -6.10 -2.16
N ALA A 43 20.40 -6.74 -2.80
CA ALA A 43 19.22 -6.03 -3.29
C ALA A 43 18.40 -5.45 -2.13
N VAL A 44 18.17 -6.23 -1.08
CA VAL A 44 17.49 -5.76 0.15
C VAL A 44 18.25 -4.58 0.76
N SER A 45 19.57 -4.68 0.94
CA SER A 45 20.37 -3.56 1.46
C SER A 45 20.30 -2.30 0.58
N LYS A 46 20.19 -2.45 -0.74
CA LYS A 46 20.00 -1.29 -1.65
C LYS A 46 18.61 -0.67 -1.52
N TYR A 47 17.58 -1.46 -1.23
CA TYR A 47 16.24 -0.95 -0.94
C TYR A 47 16.23 -0.16 0.37
N LEU A 48 16.76 -0.74 1.45
CA LEU A 48 16.80 -0.12 2.78
C LEU A 48 17.63 1.17 2.83
N SER A 49 18.65 1.29 1.97
CA SER A 49 19.45 2.51 1.84
C SER A 49 18.88 3.53 0.86
N GLY A 50 17.75 3.23 0.21
CA GLY A 50 17.14 4.10 -0.81
C GLY A 50 17.93 4.21 -2.12
N LEU A 51 18.97 3.40 -2.33
CA LEU A 51 19.78 3.43 -3.56
C LEU A 51 18.99 2.96 -4.79
N THR A 52 18.05 2.04 -4.57
CA THR A 52 17.08 1.60 -5.58
C THR A 52 15.76 1.27 -4.90
N HIS A 53 14.70 1.09 -5.69
CA HIS A 53 13.37 0.79 -5.15
C HIS A 53 12.90 -0.61 -5.59
N PRO A 54 12.14 -1.30 -4.72
CA PRO A 54 11.55 -2.58 -5.06
C PRO A 54 10.60 -2.48 -6.26
N SER A 55 10.67 -3.47 -7.16
CA SER A 55 9.72 -3.59 -8.28
C SER A 55 8.34 -4.05 -7.78
N ASP A 56 7.32 -3.96 -8.64
CA ASP A 56 5.95 -4.43 -8.32
C ASP A 56 5.97 -5.89 -7.86
N LEU A 57 6.74 -6.73 -8.55
CA LEU A 57 6.88 -8.15 -8.20
C LEU A 57 7.46 -8.36 -6.80
N VAL A 58 8.46 -7.56 -6.41
CA VAL A 58 9.07 -7.66 -5.08
C VAL A 58 8.09 -7.24 -4.00
N ILE A 59 7.34 -6.16 -4.21
CA ILE A 59 6.31 -5.70 -3.27
C ILE A 59 5.16 -6.69 -3.14
N GLU A 60 4.72 -7.29 -4.25
CA GLU A 60 3.69 -8.33 -4.19
C GLU A 60 4.16 -9.57 -3.41
N ARG A 61 5.43 -9.95 -3.54
CA ARG A 61 6.03 -11.02 -2.72
C ARG A 61 6.06 -10.61 -1.24
N ALA A 62 6.52 -9.39 -0.94
CA ALA A 62 6.56 -8.85 0.42
C ALA A 62 5.18 -8.89 1.09
N ILE A 63 4.14 -8.40 0.41
CA ILE A 63 2.77 -8.41 0.93
C ILE A 63 2.25 -9.84 1.11
N LYS A 64 2.64 -10.78 0.24
CA LYS A 64 2.20 -12.18 0.35
C LYS A 64 2.80 -12.90 1.57
N ILE A 65 4.06 -12.60 1.91
CA ILE A 65 4.76 -13.25 3.02
C ILE A 65 4.57 -12.50 4.35
N ALA A 66 3.94 -11.33 4.33
CA ALA A 66 3.70 -10.55 5.53
C ALA A 66 2.72 -11.26 6.49
N ASN A 67 3.03 -11.22 7.77
CA ASN A 67 2.16 -11.66 8.86
C ASN A 67 1.06 -10.62 9.16
N GLU A 68 0.16 -10.91 10.09
CA GLU A 68 -0.98 -10.03 10.38
C GLU A 68 -0.58 -8.63 10.86
N ASP A 69 0.46 -8.51 11.69
CA ASP A 69 0.93 -7.24 12.22
C ASP A 69 1.63 -6.40 11.14
N GLU A 70 2.47 -7.05 10.32
CA GLU A 70 3.09 -6.43 9.15
C GLU A 70 2.04 -5.96 8.14
N ILE A 71 1.01 -6.77 7.86
CA ILE A 71 -0.11 -6.38 6.98
C ILE A 71 -0.82 -5.13 7.50
N ARG A 72 -1.04 -5.01 8.82
CA ARG A 72 -1.64 -3.80 9.42
C ARG A 72 -0.73 -2.58 9.25
N LYS A 73 0.59 -2.73 9.40
CA LYS A 73 1.56 -1.64 9.19
C LYS A 73 1.62 -1.22 7.71
N ILE A 74 1.65 -2.20 6.79
CA ILE A 74 1.63 -1.97 5.35
C ILE A 74 0.33 -1.27 4.93
N ALA A 75 -0.82 -1.70 5.46
CA ALA A 75 -2.11 -1.09 5.15
C ALA A 75 -2.11 0.41 5.45
N LYS A 76 -1.55 0.83 6.59
CA LYS A 76 -1.43 2.26 6.94
C LYS A 76 -0.61 3.05 5.93
N ILE A 77 0.54 2.53 5.50
CA ILE A 77 1.37 3.18 4.47
C ILE A 77 0.58 3.35 3.16
N VAL A 78 -0.12 2.30 2.75
CA VAL A 78 -0.91 2.30 1.52
C VAL A 78 -2.10 3.26 1.61
N GLU A 79 -2.76 3.31 2.77
CA GLU A 79 -3.86 4.25 3.05
C GLU A 79 -3.39 5.70 2.98
N GLU A 80 -2.27 6.03 3.62
CA GLU A 80 -1.68 7.38 3.61
C GLU A 80 -1.34 7.83 2.19
N GLU A 81 -0.61 7.01 1.42
CA GLU A 81 -0.25 7.31 0.02
C GLU A 81 -1.48 7.60 -0.84
N PHE A 82 -2.55 6.83 -0.69
CA PHE A 82 -3.77 7.02 -1.48
C PHE A 82 -4.59 8.21 -1.03
N ILE A 83 -4.68 8.49 0.26
CA ILE A 83 -5.37 9.68 0.75
C ILE A 83 -4.64 10.94 0.32
N GLU A 84 -3.32 10.99 0.41
CA GLU A 84 -2.52 12.13 -0.03
C GLU A 84 -2.66 12.37 -1.53
N GLY A 85 -2.53 11.31 -2.35
CA GLY A 85 -2.68 11.40 -3.80
C GLY A 85 -4.09 11.81 -4.22
N LEU A 86 -5.13 11.24 -3.59
CA LEU A 86 -6.52 11.59 -3.85
C LEU A 86 -6.83 13.03 -3.44
N THR A 87 -6.36 13.46 -2.27
CA THR A 87 -6.56 14.83 -1.76
C THR A 87 -5.94 15.84 -2.71
N SER A 88 -4.67 15.63 -3.07
CA SER A 88 -3.95 16.49 -4.02
C SER A 88 -4.67 16.60 -5.36
N PHE A 89 -5.18 15.49 -5.89
CA PHE A 89 -5.95 15.49 -7.13
C PHE A 89 -7.27 16.25 -7.02
N VAL A 90 -8.01 16.05 -5.92
CA VAL A 90 -9.29 16.72 -5.68
C VAL A 90 -9.08 18.23 -5.56
N GLU A 91 -8.11 18.67 -4.76
CA GLU A 91 -7.79 20.09 -4.58
C GLU A 91 -7.42 20.75 -5.90
N TRP A 92 -6.51 20.14 -6.67
CA TRP A 92 -6.13 20.63 -7.99
C TRP A 92 -7.33 20.69 -8.96
N SER A 93 -8.19 19.67 -8.95
CA SER A 93 -9.35 19.59 -9.85
C SER A 93 -10.40 20.65 -9.53
N VAL A 94 -10.58 20.96 -8.24
CA VAL A 94 -11.46 22.03 -7.76
C VAL A 94 -10.89 23.40 -8.15
N ASP A 95 -9.60 23.65 -7.91
CA ASP A 95 -8.92 24.89 -8.32
C ASP A 95 -9.04 25.14 -9.84
N LYS A 96 -8.93 24.09 -10.66
CA LYS A 96 -9.07 24.19 -12.13
C LYS A 96 -10.50 24.16 -12.64
N GLY A 97 -11.50 23.89 -11.79
CA GLY A 97 -12.88 23.76 -12.21
C GLY A 97 -13.14 22.60 -13.17
N VAL A 98 -12.37 21.51 -13.08
CA VAL A 98 -12.41 20.35 -14.00
C VAL A 98 -12.97 19.08 -13.36
N LEU A 99 -13.50 19.15 -12.15
CA LEU A 99 -13.99 17.97 -11.43
C LEU A 99 -15.27 17.41 -12.07
N ASP A 100 -15.21 16.18 -12.57
CA ASP A 100 -16.35 15.49 -13.19
C ASP A 100 -17.34 15.00 -12.11
N THR A 101 -18.64 15.32 -12.27
CA THR A 101 -19.72 14.80 -11.41
C THR A 101 -19.79 13.27 -11.31
N ARG A 102 -19.31 12.55 -12.34
CA ARG A 102 -19.20 11.07 -12.32
C ARG A 102 -18.12 10.60 -11.36
N PHE A 103 -17.02 11.34 -11.24
CA PHE A 103 -15.98 11.05 -10.27
C PHE A 103 -16.53 11.18 -8.84
N TYR A 104 -17.22 12.29 -8.54
CA TYR A 104 -17.86 12.49 -7.23
C TYR A 104 -18.81 11.36 -6.85
N ARG A 105 -19.71 10.95 -7.77
CA ARG A 105 -20.64 9.84 -7.52
C ARG A 105 -19.91 8.55 -7.17
N ARG A 106 -18.89 8.20 -7.96
CA ARG A 106 -18.10 6.98 -7.73
C ARG A 106 -17.30 7.04 -6.43
N LEU A 107 -16.78 8.21 -6.06
CA LEU A 107 -16.10 8.41 -4.79
C LEU A 107 -17.08 8.21 -3.62
N ASN A 108 -18.28 8.79 -3.71
CA ASN A 108 -19.33 8.63 -2.70
C ASN A 108 -19.71 7.15 -2.50
N ASP A 109 -19.92 6.41 -3.59
CA ASP A 109 -20.20 4.96 -3.54
C ASP A 109 -19.10 4.17 -2.83
N ILE A 110 -17.82 4.52 -3.05
CA ILE A 110 -16.68 3.90 -2.38
C ILE A 110 -16.70 4.25 -0.89
N THR A 111 -16.89 5.53 -0.54
CA THR A 111 -16.93 5.97 0.87
C THR A 111 -18.07 5.34 1.65
N ALA A 112 -19.25 5.18 1.04
CA ALA A 112 -20.38 4.50 1.66
C ALA A 112 -20.06 3.04 1.99
N LYS A 113 -19.40 2.32 1.06
CA LYS A 113 -18.96 0.94 1.31
C LYS A 113 -17.97 0.84 2.46
N VAL A 114 -16.98 1.73 2.52
CA VAL A 114 -16.02 1.79 3.63
C VAL A 114 -16.73 2.10 4.96
N GLY A 115 -17.67 3.04 4.95
CA GLY A 115 -18.49 3.37 6.12
C GLY A 115 -19.27 2.17 6.65
N LEU A 116 -19.93 1.39 5.79
CA LEU A 116 -20.65 0.19 6.21
C LEU A 116 -19.73 -0.87 6.82
N VAL A 117 -18.56 -1.12 6.23
CA VAL A 117 -17.60 -2.10 6.75
C VAL A 117 -17.06 -1.68 8.11
N THR A 118 -16.70 -0.41 8.26
CA THR A 118 -16.13 0.11 9.53
C THR A 118 -17.15 0.11 10.66
N LEU A 119 -18.43 0.35 10.38
CA LEU A 119 -19.50 0.23 11.37
C LEU A 119 -19.73 -1.22 11.80
N SER A 120 -19.82 -2.16 10.85
CA SER A 120 -19.96 -3.59 11.16
C SER A 120 -18.81 -4.15 12.00
N GLN A 121 -17.57 -3.67 11.79
CA GLN A 121 -16.43 -4.08 12.61
C GLN A 121 -16.46 -3.52 14.04
N ARG A 122 -17.08 -2.35 14.26
CA ARG A 122 -17.26 -1.81 15.61
C ARG A 122 -18.23 -2.63 16.44
N ASP A 123 -19.34 -3.06 15.83
CA ASP A 123 -20.36 -3.86 16.53
C ASP A 123 -19.84 -5.24 16.94
N LEU A 124 -18.97 -5.86 16.11
CA LEU A 124 -18.32 -7.13 16.42
C LEU A 124 -17.26 -7.03 17.53
N ASN A 125 -16.60 -5.88 17.68
CA ASN A 125 -15.58 -5.67 18.71
C ASN A 125 -16.14 -5.11 20.03
N ALA A 126 -17.43 -4.77 20.07
CA ALA A 126 -18.14 -4.28 21.24
C ALA A 126 -19.01 -5.36 21.92
N SER A 127 -19.01 -6.59 21.37
CA SER A 127 -19.71 -7.78 21.88
C SER A 127 -18.72 -8.74 22.55
#